data_AF-A0AAD1WDV9-F1
#
_entry.id   AF-A0AAD1WDV9-F1
#
_cell.length_a   1.000
_cell.length_b   1.000
_cell.length_c   1.000
_cell.angle_alpha   90.00
_cell.angle_beta   90.00
_cell.angle_gamma   90.00
#
_symmetry.space_group_name_H-M   'P 1'
#
loop_
_entity.id
_entity.type
_entity.pdbx_description
1 polymer ?
#
loop_
_entity_poly.entity_id
_entity_poly.type
_entity_poly.pdbx_seq_one_letter_code
_entity_poly.pdbx_strand_id
1 'polypeptide(L)'
;MEYSTRSVNFLDTTVTCNNGTIHTSVYRKPTDRCSYLHSSSFHPSHTKQGIIYSQATRYHRICSDPNDRNSHLNVLSQSMRQKGYKPKTITKQINSAVKTPRMRLLQYREKKICTRVPLVVTYNPALEEIRKIIKDLQPILTEDETLKNIFPETPILAFRQPPNLQQKLINRRLPTD
;
A
#
# COMPACT_ATOMS: atom_id res chain seq x y z
N MET A 1 23.61 -21.76 -1.55
CA MET A 1 22.40 -21.79 -0.70
C MET A 1 22.86 -21.84 0.74
N GLU A 2 22.46 -20.87 1.58
CA GLU A 2 22.69 -20.98 3.02
C GLU A 2 21.83 -22.13 3.56
N TYR A 3 22.45 -23.15 4.14
CA TYR A 3 21.76 -24.25 4.79
C TYR A 3 21.91 -24.08 6.30
N SER A 4 20.80 -24.09 7.03
CA SER A 4 20.78 -24.16 8.48
C SER A 4 19.66 -25.09 8.91
N THR A 5 19.96 -25.94 9.88
CA THR A 5 19.02 -26.94 10.42
C THR A 5 17.93 -26.32 11.29
N ARG A 6 18.08 -25.05 11.67
CA ARG A 6 17.20 -24.36 12.63
C ARG A 6 16.51 -23.11 12.08
N SER A 7 17.05 -22.52 11.01
CA SER A 7 16.56 -21.26 10.46
C SER A 7 16.73 -21.23 8.95
N VAL A 8 15.74 -20.70 8.23
CA VAL A 8 15.85 -20.45 6.79
C VAL A 8 15.22 -19.11 6.42
N ASN A 9 15.88 -18.39 5.52
CA ASN A 9 15.36 -17.16 4.95
C ASN A 9 14.65 -17.46 3.63
N PHE A 10 13.41 -17.04 3.49
CA PHE A 10 12.65 -17.13 2.25
C PHE A 10 11.88 -15.83 2.00
N LEU A 11 12.13 -15.19 0.85
CA LEU A 11 11.58 -13.88 0.49
C LEU A 11 11.83 -12.84 1.60
N ASP A 12 10.76 -12.36 2.25
CA ASP A 12 10.75 -11.36 3.31
C ASP A 12 10.53 -11.97 4.71
N THR A 13 10.70 -13.29 4.85
CA THR A 13 10.46 -14.01 6.11
C THR A 13 11.67 -14.88 6.50
N THR A 14 12.05 -14.81 7.77
CA THR A 14 12.93 -15.79 8.42
C THR A 14 12.05 -16.76 9.20
N VAL A 15 12.18 -18.05 8.91
CA VAL A 15 11.46 -19.12 9.60
C VAL A 15 12.44 -19.83 10.52
N THR A 16 12.14 -19.89 11.82
CA THR A 16 12.93 -20.60 12.82
C THR A 16 12.12 -21.73 13.45
N CYS A 17 12.76 -22.87 13.70
CA CYS A 17 12.17 -24.00 14.42
C CYS A 17 12.82 -24.10 15.80
N ASN A 18 12.04 -23.78 16.84
CA ASN A 18 12.47 -23.88 18.24
C ASN A 18 11.61 -24.92 18.94
N ASN A 19 12.21 -26.00 19.43
CA ASN A 19 11.54 -27.07 20.18
C ASN A 19 10.27 -27.60 19.48
N GLY A 20 10.32 -27.78 18.16
CA GLY A 20 9.18 -28.26 17.36
C GLY A 20 8.12 -27.20 17.03
N THR A 21 8.28 -25.96 17.49
CA THR A 21 7.39 -24.84 17.16
C THR A 21 8.01 -23.92 16.10
N ILE A 22 7.22 -23.57 15.10
CA ILE A 22 7.63 -22.66 14.03
C ILE A 22 7.40 -21.21 14.46
N HIS A 23 8.46 -20.42 14.41
CA HIS A 23 8.42 -18.97 14.57
C HIS A 23 8.80 -18.29 13.27
N THR A 24 8.19 -17.13 13.02
CA THR A 24 8.45 -16.33 11.84
C THR A 24 8.79 -14.91 12.24
N SER A 25 9.77 -14.32 11.55
CA SER A 25 10.22 -12.93 11.70
C SER A 25 10.42 -12.29 10.33
N VAL A 26 10.45 -10.97 10.27
CA VAL A 26 10.67 -10.23 9.02
C VAL A 26 12.15 -10.32 8.65
N TYR A 27 12.44 -10.85 7.46
CA TYR A 27 13.77 -10.85 6.88
C TYR A 27 13.95 -9.65 5.97
N ARG A 28 15.09 -8.96 6.10
CA ARG A 28 15.53 -7.94 5.15
C ARG A 28 16.85 -8.36 4.54
N LYS A 29 16.93 -8.31 3.22
CA LYS A 29 18.20 -8.58 2.52
C LYS A 29 19.23 -7.52 2.90
N PRO A 30 20.52 -7.87 3.04
CA PRO A 30 21.58 -6.90 3.32
C PRO A 30 21.66 -5.75 2.30
N THR A 31 21.19 -5.98 1.07
CA THR A 31 21.16 -4.98 -0.01
C THR A 31 19.90 -4.12 -0.03
N ASP A 32 18.91 -4.38 0.85
CA ASP A 32 17.67 -3.62 0.90
C ASP A 32 17.90 -2.24 1.52
N ARG A 33 17.81 -1.20 0.68
CA ARG A 33 17.98 0.21 1.09
C ARG A 33 16.73 0.81 1.75
N CYS A 34 15.65 0.04 1.92
CA CYS A 34 14.37 0.52 2.43
C CYS A 34 13.92 1.80 1.70
N SER A 35 13.89 1.75 0.36
CA SER A 35 13.62 2.90 -0.50
C SER A 35 12.13 3.27 -0.51
N TYR A 36 11.64 3.77 0.62
CA TYR A 36 10.29 4.31 0.71
C TYR A 36 10.20 5.68 0.03
N LEU A 37 9.00 5.95 -0.44
CA LEU A 37 8.63 7.21 -1.05
C LEU A 37 8.81 8.37 -0.06
N HIS A 38 9.31 9.52 -0.51
CA HIS A 38 9.41 10.72 0.34
C HIS A 38 8.03 11.36 0.55
N SER A 39 7.79 11.98 1.71
CA SER A 39 6.50 12.59 2.06
C SER A 39 6.08 13.73 1.12
N SER A 40 7.04 14.50 0.63
CA SER A 40 6.84 15.60 -0.34
C SER A 40 6.72 15.15 -1.80
N SER A 41 6.80 13.85 -2.08
CA SER A 41 6.67 13.36 -3.44
C SER A 41 5.27 13.62 -4.02
N PHE A 42 5.21 13.70 -5.35
CA PHE A 42 4.02 13.98 -6.15
C PHE A 42 3.11 12.75 -6.27
N HIS A 43 2.62 12.27 -5.13
CA HIS A 43 1.69 11.15 -5.04
C HIS A 43 0.51 11.50 -4.14
N PRO A 44 -0.67 10.90 -4.36
CA PRO A 44 -1.81 11.08 -3.48
C PRO A 44 -1.47 10.80 -2.02
N SER A 45 -2.07 11.57 -1.12
CA SER A 45 -1.86 11.45 0.32
C SER A 45 -2.21 10.04 0.84
N HIS A 46 -3.30 9.46 0.36
CA HIS A 46 -3.73 8.11 0.71
C HIS A 46 -2.73 7.03 0.27
N THR A 47 -2.08 7.19 -0.89
CA THR A 47 -1.04 6.27 -1.36
C THR A 47 0.16 6.31 -0.42
N LYS A 48 0.63 7.51 -0.06
CA LYS A 48 1.75 7.70 0.87
C LYS A 48 1.46 7.11 2.26
N GLN A 49 0.25 7.31 2.78
CA GLN A 49 -0.18 6.74 4.06
C GLN A 49 -0.36 5.22 3.98
N GLY A 50 -0.87 4.72 2.85
CA GLY A 50 -1.06 3.31 2.58
C GLY A 50 0.23 2.50 2.60
N ILE A 51 1.38 3.10 2.26
CA ILE A 51 2.69 2.47 2.41
C ILE A 51 2.94 2.12 3.88
N ILE A 52 2.77 3.07 4.81
CA ILE A 52 3.02 2.83 6.25
C ILE A 52 2.07 1.75 6.78
N TYR A 53 0.77 1.88 6.48
CA TYR A 53 -0.25 0.93 6.91
C TYR A 53 0.06 -0.48 6.40
N SER A 54 0.31 -0.63 5.09
CA SER A 54 0.56 -1.94 4.48
C SER A 54 1.85 -2.61 4.97
N GLN A 55 2.93 -1.85 5.19
CA GLN A 55 4.15 -2.37 5.80
C GLN A 55 3.89 -2.85 7.24
N ALA A 56 3.21 -2.04 8.06
CA ALA A 56 2.90 -2.40 9.43
C ALA A 56 1.98 -3.63 9.52
N THR A 57 0.97 -3.73 8.66
CA THR A 57 0.10 -4.92 8.55
C THR A 57 0.91 -6.14 8.14
N ARG A 58 1.87 -5.99 7.22
CA ARG A 58 2.74 -7.09 6.80
C ARG A 58 3.59 -7.60 7.96
N TYR A 59 4.23 -6.71 8.71
CA TYR A 59 5.05 -7.11 9.86
C TYR A 59 4.19 -7.76 10.94
N HIS A 60 2.98 -7.25 11.17
CA HIS A 60 2.06 -7.87 12.12
C HIS A 60 1.63 -9.28 11.70
N ARG A 61 1.52 -9.55 10.38
CA ARG A 61 1.20 -10.87 9.84
C ARG A 61 2.39 -11.82 9.94
N ILE A 62 3.58 -11.37 9.57
CA ILE A 62 4.79 -12.20 9.53
C ILE A 62 5.26 -12.56 10.94
N CYS A 63 5.46 -11.59 11.83
CA CYS A 63 6.04 -11.84 13.15
C CYS A 63 5.12 -12.70 14.03
N SER A 64 5.62 -13.84 14.52
CA SER A 64 4.93 -14.66 15.52
C SER A 64 5.01 -14.06 16.92
N ASP A 65 6.14 -13.44 17.26
CA ASP A 65 6.36 -12.78 18.56
C ASP A 65 6.00 -11.28 18.49
N PRO A 66 5.11 -10.78 19.38
CA PRO A 66 4.82 -9.36 19.50
C PRO A 66 6.03 -8.46 19.77
N ASN A 67 7.05 -8.93 20.48
CA ASN A 67 8.24 -8.14 20.78
C ASN A 67 9.09 -7.92 19.53
N ASP A 68 9.35 -8.99 18.78
CA ASP A 68 9.99 -8.93 17.47
C ASP A 68 9.22 -8.00 16.51
N ARG A 69 7.89 -8.16 16.43
CA ARG A 69 7.03 -7.24 15.66
C ARG A 69 7.27 -5.78 16.06
N ASN A 70 7.28 -5.47 17.36
CA ASN A 70 7.45 -4.10 17.85
C ASN A 70 8.83 -3.54 17.48
N SER A 71 9.88 -4.36 17.50
CA SER A 71 11.21 -3.99 17.00
C SER A 71 11.16 -3.57 15.53
N HIS A 72 10.55 -4.39 14.65
CA HIS A 72 10.40 -4.06 13.23
C HIS A 72 9.56 -2.81 12.98
N LEU A 73 8.50 -2.58 13.77
CA LEU A 73 7.67 -1.39 13.71
C LEU A 73 8.43 -0.12 14.14
N ASN A 74 9.33 -0.24 15.13
CA ASN A 74 10.18 0.87 15.55
C ASN A 74 11.16 1.26 14.44
N VAL A 75 11.80 0.28 13.79
CA VAL A 75 12.66 0.53 12.63
C VAL A 75 11.87 1.18 11.50
N LEU A 76 10.66 0.70 11.20
CA LEU A 76 9.78 1.33 10.20
C LEU A 76 9.47 2.78 10.52
N SER A 77 9.13 3.06 11.78
CA SER A 77 8.83 4.42 12.25
C SER A 77 10.02 5.35 12.04
N GLN A 78 11.23 4.90 12.37
CA GLN A 78 12.46 5.67 12.14
C GLN A 78 12.70 5.91 10.64
N SER A 79 12.60 4.88 9.79
CA SER A 79 12.76 5.03 8.34
C SER A 79 11.74 6.00 7.74
N MET A 80 10.48 5.96 8.20
CA MET A 80 9.44 6.88 7.71
C MET A 80 9.67 8.32 8.19
N ARG A 81 10.19 8.53 9.40
CA ARG A 81 10.60 9.86 9.87
C ARG A 81 11.71 10.44 9.00
N GLN A 82 12.71 9.63 8.65
CA GLN A 82 13.80 10.03 7.73
C GLN A 82 13.29 10.39 6.33
N LYS A 83 12.15 9.84 5.91
CA LYS A 83 11.47 10.19 4.64
C LYS A 83 10.51 11.38 4.77
N GLY A 84 10.57 12.12 5.87
CA GLY A 84 9.82 13.36 6.10
C GLY A 84 8.36 13.15 6.48
N TYR A 85 7.95 11.95 6.90
CA TYR A 85 6.57 11.72 7.36
C TYR A 85 6.36 12.27 8.77
N LYS A 86 5.22 12.93 9.00
CA LYS A 86 4.86 13.48 10.31
C LYS A 86 4.67 12.35 11.34
N PRO A 87 5.22 12.46 12.58
CA PRO A 87 5.09 11.42 13.60
C PRO A 87 3.64 11.01 13.89
N LYS A 88 2.72 12.00 13.94
CA LYS A 88 1.27 11.74 14.12
C LYS A 88 0.70 10.81 13.04
N THR A 89 1.10 10.99 11.78
CA THR A 89 0.66 10.15 10.66
C THR A 89 1.22 8.74 10.78
N ILE A 90 2.50 8.61 11.13
CA ILE A 90 3.17 7.31 11.30
C ILE A 90 2.46 6.50 12.39
N THR A 91 2.32 7.08 13.59
CA THR A 91 1.66 6.43 14.73
C THR A 91 0.21 6.06 14.40
N LYS A 92 -0.54 6.95 13.76
CA LYS A 92 -1.92 6.67 13.34
C LYS A 92 -2.00 5.44 12.43
N GLN A 93 -1.15 5.34 11.42
CA GLN A 93 -1.18 4.24 10.46
C GLN A 93 -0.69 2.92 11.08
N ILE A 94 0.35 2.95 11.91
CA ILE A 94 0.83 1.77 12.65
C ILE A 94 -0.26 1.25 13.60
N ASN A 95 -0.87 2.12 14.41
CA ASN A 95 -1.92 1.72 15.34
C ASN A 95 -3.13 1.15 14.62
N SER A 96 -3.50 1.74 13.48
CA SER A 96 -4.60 1.24 12.64
C SER A 96 -4.31 -0.17 12.08
N ALA A 97 -3.06 -0.44 11.72
CA ALA A 97 -2.63 -1.75 11.22
C ALA A 97 -2.62 -2.83 12.32
N VAL A 98 -2.15 -2.49 13.52
CA VAL A 98 -2.05 -3.42 14.67
C VAL A 98 -3.39 -3.64 15.37
N LYS A 99 -4.40 -2.78 15.13
CA LYS A 99 -5.75 -2.93 15.70
C LYS A 99 -6.43 -4.25 15.30
N THR A 100 -6.14 -4.77 14.11
CA THR A 100 -6.73 -6.03 13.65
C THR A 100 -5.92 -7.20 14.19
N PRO A 101 -6.52 -8.18 14.91
CA PRO A 101 -5.78 -9.32 15.44
C PRO A 101 -5.07 -10.11 14.33
N ARG A 102 -3.84 -10.55 14.61
CA ARG A 102 -3.01 -11.33 13.65
C ARG A 102 -3.76 -12.51 13.04
N MET A 103 -4.51 -13.28 13.83
CA MET A 103 -5.31 -14.40 13.32
C MET A 103 -6.25 -14.00 12.18
N ARG A 104 -6.88 -12.82 12.27
CA ARG A 104 -7.76 -12.29 11.22
C ARG A 104 -6.99 -11.82 9.98
N LEU A 105 -5.70 -11.50 10.11
CA LEU A 105 -4.82 -11.10 8.99
C LEU A 105 -4.25 -12.31 8.23
N LEU A 106 -4.21 -13.48 8.86
CA LEU A 106 -3.77 -14.74 8.26
C LEU A 106 -4.89 -15.46 7.49
N GLN A 107 -6.15 -15.16 7.83
CA GLN A 107 -7.30 -15.70 7.12
C GLN A 107 -7.38 -15.12 5.71
N TYR A 108 -7.67 -16.00 4.74
CA TYR A 108 -8.02 -15.57 3.40
C TYR A 108 -9.28 -14.69 3.45
N ARG A 109 -9.28 -13.63 2.64
CA ARG A 109 -10.46 -12.78 2.44
C ARG A 109 -10.85 -12.86 0.99
N GLU A 110 -12.10 -13.24 0.75
CA GLU A 110 -12.68 -13.20 -0.58
C GLU A 110 -12.61 -11.78 -1.13
N LYS A 111 -12.12 -11.68 -2.37
CA LYS A 111 -12.07 -10.41 -3.08
C LYS A 111 -13.51 -10.03 -3.45
N LYS A 112 -13.99 -8.93 -2.88
CA LYS A 112 -15.25 -8.33 -3.32
C LYS A 112 -15.08 -7.84 -4.76
N ILE A 113 -15.92 -8.33 -5.66
CA ILE A 113 -16.01 -7.83 -7.03
C ILE A 113 -16.56 -6.41 -6.94
N CYS A 114 -15.89 -5.46 -7.58
CA CYS A 114 -16.36 -4.10 -7.68
C CYS A 114 -16.80 -3.83 -9.12
N THR A 115 -18.09 -3.57 -9.30
CA THR A 115 -18.72 -3.29 -10.60
C THR A 115 -18.70 -1.80 -10.95
N ARG A 116 -18.24 -0.95 -10.03
CA ARG A 116 -18.19 0.50 -10.21
C ARG A 116 -17.20 0.86 -11.32
N VAL A 117 -17.66 1.70 -12.25
CA VAL A 117 -16.82 2.18 -13.35
C VAL A 117 -15.72 3.11 -12.83
N PRO A 118 -14.44 2.92 -13.20
CA PRO A 118 -13.37 3.81 -12.80
C PRO A 118 -13.36 5.10 -13.63
N LEU A 119 -13.44 6.25 -12.97
CA LEU A 119 -13.13 7.55 -13.56
C LEU A 119 -11.64 7.84 -13.37
N VAL A 120 -10.87 7.66 -14.45
CA VAL A 120 -9.41 7.80 -14.40
C VAL A 120 -8.98 9.24 -14.70
N VAL A 121 -8.34 9.88 -13.72
CA VAL A 121 -7.85 11.26 -13.83
C VAL A 121 -6.34 11.29 -13.59
N THR A 122 -5.62 12.17 -14.29
CA THR A 122 -4.20 12.39 -14.01
C THR A 122 -4.04 13.07 -12.65
N TYR A 123 -3.21 12.50 -11.76
CA TYR A 123 -3.00 13.07 -10.44
C TYR A 123 -2.37 14.46 -10.52
N ASN A 124 -2.97 15.41 -9.79
CA ASN A 124 -2.41 16.74 -9.54
C ASN A 124 -2.80 17.14 -8.11
N PRO A 125 -1.87 17.55 -7.24
CA PRO A 125 -2.16 18.09 -5.91
C PRO A 125 -3.15 19.25 -5.91
N ALA A 126 -3.28 20.01 -7.00
CA ALA A 126 -4.30 21.06 -7.10
C ALA A 126 -5.74 20.53 -7.21
N LEU A 127 -5.92 19.23 -7.48
CA LEU A 127 -7.22 18.59 -7.65
C LEU A 127 -7.71 17.90 -6.37
N GLU A 128 -7.52 18.50 -5.19
CA GLU A 128 -7.97 17.89 -3.92
C GLU A 128 -9.51 17.75 -3.85
N GLU A 129 -10.21 18.75 -4.39
CA GLU A 129 -11.69 18.84 -4.36
C GLU A 129 -12.38 18.03 -5.46
N ILE A 130 -11.64 17.38 -6.37
CA ILE A 130 -12.26 16.64 -7.49
C ILE A 130 -13.21 15.54 -7.00
N ARG A 131 -12.90 14.93 -5.84
CA ARG A 131 -13.78 13.92 -5.22
C ARG A 131 -15.10 14.53 -4.75
N LYS A 132 -15.09 15.77 -4.29
CA LYS A 132 -16.29 16.51 -3.88
C LYS A 132 -17.11 16.86 -5.12
N ILE A 133 -16.47 17.44 -6.14
CA ILE A 133 -17.12 17.78 -7.42
C ILE A 133 -17.82 16.56 -8.04
N ILE A 134 -17.16 15.39 -8.10
CA ILE A 134 -17.76 14.17 -8.65
C ILE A 134 -19.00 13.74 -7.86
N LYS A 135 -18.99 13.89 -6.53
CA LYS A 135 -20.16 13.58 -5.70
C LYS A 135 -21.29 14.57 -5.94
N ASP A 136 -20.96 15.85 -6.04
CA ASP A 136 -21.93 16.93 -6.25
C ASP A 136 -22.60 16.82 -7.63
N LEU A 137 -21.89 16.30 -8.64
CA LEU A 137 -22.40 16.06 -9.99
C LEU A 137 -23.05 14.67 -10.18
N GLN A 138 -23.01 13.80 -9.18
CA GLN A 138 -23.66 12.48 -9.26
C GLN A 138 -25.17 12.53 -9.59
N PRO A 139 -25.97 13.50 -9.10
CA PRO A 139 -27.38 13.60 -9.44
C PRO A 139 -27.62 13.69 -10.95
N ILE A 140 -26.76 14.41 -11.68
CA ILE A 140 -26.84 14.55 -13.15
C ILE A 140 -26.76 13.18 -13.84
N LEU A 141 -25.89 12.29 -13.36
CA LEU A 141 -25.76 10.93 -13.90
C LEU A 141 -26.97 10.04 -13.56
N THR A 142 -27.73 10.41 -12.53
CA THR A 142 -28.86 9.63 -12.00
C THR A 142 -30.19 10.07 -12.60
N GLU A 143 -30.30 11.33 -13.01
CA GLU A 143 -31.49 11.92 -13.66
C GLU A 143 -31.70 11.38 -15.07
N ASP A 144 -30.62 11.11 -15.82
CA ASP A 144 -30.70 10.53 -17.16
C ASP A 144 -30.81 8.99 -17.10
N GLU A 145 -31.83 8.42 -17.75
CA GLU A 145 -32.09 6.97 -17.72
C GLU A 145 -30.94 6.16 -18.35
N THR A 146 -30.31 6.66 -19.40
CA THR A 146 -29.21 5.96 -20.08
C THR A 146 -27.95 5.96 -19.21
N LEU A 147 -27.60 7.09 -18.62
CA LEU A 147 -26.44 7.24 -17.76
C LEU A 147 -26.62 6.48 -16.44
N LYS A 148 -27.83 6.43 -15.88
CA LYS A 148 -28.14 5.63 -14.70
C LYS A 148 -27.94 4.15 -14.94
N ASN A 149 -28.29 3.66 -16.13
CA ASN A 149 -28.07 2.26 -16.51
C ASN A 149 -26.57 1.95 -16.72
N ILE A 150 -25.80 2.90 -17.26
CA ILE A 150 -24.35 2.74 -17.47
C ILE A 150 -23.58 2.89 -16.14
N PHE A 151 -23.99 3.81 -15.27
CA PHE A 151 -23.36 4.18 -14.01
C PHE A 151 -24.34 4.03 -12.83
N PRO A 152 -24.72 2.79 -12.47
CA PRO A 152 -25.67 2.54 -11.38
C PRO A 152 -25.16 3.02 -10.01
N GLU A 153 -23.84 3.11 -9.85
CA GLU A 153 -23.17 3.62 -8.66
C GLU A 153 -22.21 4.74 -9.04
N THR A 154 -21.89 5.62 -8.08
CA THR A 154 -20.90 6.69 -8.30
C THR A 154 -19.58 6.11 -8.80
N PRO A 155 -19.03 6.61 -9.93
CA PRO A 155 -17.75 6.16 -10.44
C PRO A 155 -16.63 6.18 -9.39
N ILE A 156 -15.70 5.23 -9.45
CA ILE A 156 -14.52 5.24 -8.58
C ILE A 156 -13.50 6.20 -9.18
N LEU A 157 -13.19 7.27 -8.45
CA LEU A 157 -12.07 8.12 -8.79
C LEU A 157 -10.76 7.35 -8.67
N ALA A 158 -10.09 7.15 -9.80
CA ALA A 158 -8.78 6.53 -9.89
C ALA A 158 -7.76 7.54 -10.41
N PHE A 159 -6.60 7.61 -9.77
CA PHE A 159 -5.53 8.51 -10.18
C PHE A 159 -4.48 7.77 -10.98
N ARG A 160 -4.16 8.27 -12.18
CA ARG A 160 -2.98 7.83 -12.95
C ARG A 160 -1.81 8.80 -12.78
N GLN A 161 -0.60 8.29 -12.92
CA GLN A 161 0.62 9.09 -12.84
C GLN A 161 0.72 10.07 -14.03
N PRO A 162 1.14 11.33 -13.83
CA PRO A 162 1.47 12.23 -14.93
C PRO A 162 2.74 11.78 -15.68
N PRO A 163 2.94 12.23 -16.94
CA PRO A 163 4.13 11.90 -17.71
C PRO A 163 5.41 12.33 -17.01
N ASN A 164 6.26 11.37 -16.65
CA ASN A 164 7.55 11.62 -16.01
C ASN A 164 8.67 11.74 -17.07
N LEU A 165 9.87 12.16 -16.64
CA LEU A 165 11.02 12.31 -17.54
C LEU A 165 11.32 11.03 -18.32
N GLN A 166 11.24 9.88 -17.68
CA GLN A 166 11.46 8.60 -18.35
C GLN A 166 10.48 8.40 -19.52
N GLN A 167 9.20 8.70 -19.33
CA GLN A 167 8.18 8.57 -20.38
C GLN A 167 8.33 9.61 -21.49
N LYS A 168 8.86 10.80 -21.18
CA LYS A 168 9.10 11.85 -22.17
C LYS A 168 10.37 11.59 -23.00
N LEU A 169 11.42 11.08 -22.36
CA LEU A 169 12.75 10.93 -22.95
C LEU A 169 12.95 9.57 -23.60
N ILE A 170 12.22 8.53 -23.19
CA ILE A 170 12.37 7.18 -23.72
C ILE A 170 11.14 6.82 -24.53
N ASN A 171 11.33 6.63 -25.84
CA ASN A 171 10.30 6.10 -26.72
C ASN A 171 10.21 4.58 -26.49
N ARG A 172 9.12 4.12 -25.87
CA ARG A 172 8.91 2.69 -25.56
C ARG A 172 8.41 1.87 -26.76
N ARG A 173 8.21 2.51 -27.92
CA ARG A 173 7.84 1.80 -29.15
C ARG A 173 9.11 1.14 -29.68
N LEU A 174 9.10 -0.19 -29.72
CA LEU A 174 10.01 -0.92 -30.60
C LEU A 174 9.78 -0.42 -32.03
N PRO A 175 10.83 -0.30 -32.86
CA PRO A 175 10.62 -0.10 -34.28
C PRO A 175 9.68 -1.20 -34.77
N THR A 176 8.59 -0.81 -35.41
CA THR A 176 7.79 -1.75 -36.20
C THR A 176 8.58 -1.99 -37.48
N ASP A 177 8.98 -3.24 -37.71
CA ASP A 177 9.51 -3.70 -39.00
C ASP A 177 8.50 -3.46 -40.12
#